data_AF-A0A1Y3N7G0-F1
#
_entry.id   AF-A0A1Y3N7G0-F1
#
_cell.length_a   1.000
_cell.length_b   1.000
_cell.length_c   1.000
_cell.angle_alpha   90.00
_cell.angle_beta   90.00
_cell.angle_gamma   90.00
#
_symmetry.space_group_name_H-M   'P 1'
#
loop_
_entity.id
_entity.type
_entity.pdbx_description
1 polymer ?
#
loop_
_entity_poly.entity_id
_entity_poly.type
_entity_poly.pdbx_seq_one_letter_code
_entity_poly.pdbx_strand_id
1 'polypeptide(L)'
;EEFQQASGYVVDALLNGRFIFSKFWYSPDFQYKATGLPDGKEGISGSTIGGYNIGINTYISDLNKIAAGKVIEFVNSKEIQEKIVISKNLYSGIPSLYDNEEVCKIVDCELFKSVQLIERPRESDYVTYSKNFRNYINKFLYGNESAETEEDISLDMFQNENGKYIYSSTYSEENNTTISKSKSNSSKSEKFSNKILNYHYQVAISKTATNK
;
A
#
# COMPACT_ATOMS: atom_id res chain seq x y z
N GLU A 1 26.28 -5.87 2.20
CA GLU A 1 26.71 -4.46 2.17
C GLU A 1 25.82 -3.60 1.26
N GLU A 2 25.55 -4.03 0.02
CA GLU A 2 24.72 -3.25 -0.93
C GLU A 2 23.28 -2.98 -0.45
N PHE A 3 22.62 -3.95 0.19
CA PHE A 3 21.25 -3.80 0.70
C PHE A 3 21.08 -2.82 1.88
N GLN A 4 22.19 -2.32 2.44
CA GLN A 4 22.19 -1.31 3.51
C GLN A 4 22.40 0.11 2.96
N GLN A 5 22.65 0.24 1.65
CA GLN A 5 22.94 1.54 1.05
C GLN A 5 21.69 2.39 0.91
N ALA A 6 21.87 3.71 0.97
CA ALA A 6 20.78 4.66 0.81
C ALA A 6 20.26 4.70 -0.65
N SER A 7 19.12 5.34 -0.86
CA SER A 7 18.50 5.49 -2.19
C SER A 7 19.43 6.06 -3.26
N GLY A 8 20.40 6.90 -2.88
CA GLY A 8 21.40 7.45 -3.80
C GLY A 8 22.25 6.37 -4.49
N TYR A 9 22.60 5.29 -3.79
CA TYR A 9 23.30 4.15 -4.37
C TYR A 9 22.45 3.45 -5.43
N VAL A 10 21.15 3.26 -5.14
CA VAL A 10 20.20 2.63 -6.08
C VAL A 10 20.03 3.50 -7.32
N VAL A 11 19.90 4.82 -7.16
CA VAL A 11 19.82 5.76 -8.29
C VAL A 11 21.09 5.72 -9.13
N ASP A 12 22.28 5.71 -8.51
CA ASP A 12 23.54 5.60 -9.24
C ASP A 12 23.65 4.27 -10.01
N ALA A 13 23.25 3.16 -9.38
CA ALA A 13 23.21 1.85 -10.04
C ALA A 13 22.25 1.86 -11.23
N LEU A 14 21.06 2.47 -11.08
CA LEU A 14 20.10 2.65 -12.17
C LEU A 14 20.69 3.51 -13.30
N LEU A 15 21.32 4.64 -13.00
CA LEU A 15 21.87 5.53 -14.05
C LEU A 15 23.05 4.90 -14.82
N ASN A 16 23.86 4.08 -14.16
CA ASN A 16 25.03 3.45 -14.75
C ASN A 16 24.78 2.01 -15.27
N GLY A 17 23.54 1.51 -15.19
CA GLY A 17 23.21 0.14 -15.60
C GLY A 17 23.89 -0.96 -14.79
N ARG A 18 24.27 -0.68 -13.53
CA ARG A 18 24.99 -1.62 -12.65
C ARG A 18 24.04 -2.46 -11.81
N PHE A 19 23.05 -3.08 -12.45
CA PHE A 19 22.06 -3.93 -11.79
C PHE A 19 21.46 -4.94 -12.77
N ILE A 20 20.90 -6.03 -12.25
CA ILE A 20 20.06 -6.97 -13.02
C ILE A 20 18.58 -6.70 -12.70
N PHE A 21 18.26 -6.61 -11.41
CA PHE A 21 16.96 -6.23 -10.89
C PHE A 21 17.13 -5.14 -9.83
N SER A 22 16.24 -4.16 -9.80
CA SER A 22 16.24 -3.09 -8.80
C SER A 22 14.82 -2.74 -8.40
N LYS A 23 14.58 -2.63 -7.09
CA LYS A 23 13.30 -2.19 -6.54
C LYS A 23 13.36 -0.70 -6.25
N PHE A 24 12.63 0.10 -7.01
CA PHE A 24 12.61 1.55 -6.86
C PHE A 24 11.23 2.14 -7.17
N TRP A 25 11.08 3.45 -6.97
CA TRP A 25 9.89 4.18 -7.40
C TRP A 25 9.82 4.18 -8.93
N TYR A 26 8.61 4.08 -9.49
CA TYR A 26 8.41 4.31 -10.90
C TYR A 26 8.85 5.74 -11.24
N SER A 27 9.71 5.87 -12.25
CA SER A 27 10.06 7.14 -12.86
C SER A 27 10.17 6.97 -14.37
N PRO A 28 9.50 7.81 -15.17
CA PRO A 28 9.59 7.76 -16.62
C PRO A 28 10.98 8.15 -17.16
N ASP A 29 11.84 8.75 -16.31
CA ASP A 29 13.21 9.10 -16.69
C ASP A 29 14.11 7.86 -16.83
N PHE A 30 13.73 6.75 -16.19
CA PHE A 30 14.46 5.49 -16.29
C PHE A 30 14.00 4.72 -17.53
N GLN A 31 14.93 4.48 -18.46
CA GLN A 31 14.70 3.72 -19.70
C GLN A 31 14.73 2.19 -19.45
N TYR A 32 14.08 1.73 -18.39
CA TYR A 32 14.03 0.33 -18.00
C TYR A 32 12.58 -0.18 -17.98
N LYS A 33 12.41 -1.47 -18.26
CA LYS A 33 11.11 -2.12 -18.16
C LYS A 33 10.73 -2.26 -16.68
N ALA A 34 9.65 -1.60 -16.27
CA ALA A 34 9.03 -1.83 -14.97
C ALA A 34 8.20 -3.14 -15.01
N THR A 35 8.17 -3.85 -13.88
CA THR A 35 7.34 -5.04 -13.69
C THR A 35 6.68 -4.99 -12.32
N GLY A 36 5.67 -5.82 -12.10
CA GLY A 36 5.19 -6.10 -10.74
C GLY A 36 6.34 -6.60 -9.87
N LEU A 37 6.32 -6.25 -8.58
CA LEU A 37 7.22 -6.85 -7.61
C LEU A 37 6.93 -8.34 -7.49
N PRO A 38 7.95 -9.21 -7.50
CA PRO A 38 7.74 -10.63 -7.25
C PRO A 38 7.26 -10.85 -5.82
N ASP A 39 6.39 -11.84 -5.65
CA ASP A 39 5.90 -12.32 -4.35
C ASP A 39 6.16 -13.82 -4.22
N GLY A 40 5.95 -14.38 -3.02
CA GLY A 40 6.04 -15.82 -2.79
C GLY A 40 4.88 -16.62 -3.38
N LYS A 41 3.86 -15.95 -3.93
CA LYS A 41 2.68 -16.57 -4.54
C LYS A 41 2.41 -16.00 -5.94
N GLU A 42 2.17 -16.91 -6.88
CA GLU A 42 1.92 -16.55 -8.28
C GLU A 42 0.68 -15.67 -8.43
N GLY A 43 0.77 -14.67 -9.32
CA GLY A 43 -0.30 -13.70 -9.57
C GLY A 43 -0.47 -12.62 -8.50
N ILE A 44 0.41 -12.59 -7.49
CA ILE A 44 0.37 -11.61 -6.41
C ILE A 44 1.54 -10.66 -6.56
N SER A 45 1.23 -9.36 -6.52
CA SER A 45 2.22 -8.30 -6.57
C SER A 45 1.70 -7.08 -5.84
N GLY A 46 2.42 -6.65 -4.81
CA GLY A 46 2.05 -5.48 -4.02
C GLY A 46 2.85 -4.24 -4.41
N SER A 47 2.24 -3.07 -4.32
CA SER A 47 2.94 -1.79 -4.34
C SER A 47 2.28 -0.80 -3.38
N THR A 48 3.08 0.03 -2.71
CA THR A 48 2.54 1.07 -1.83
C THR A 48 2.10 2.27 -2.64
N ILE A 49 0.89 2.76 -2.39
CA ILE A 49 0.40 4.01 -2.99
C ILE A 49 1.28 5.17 -2.52
N GLY A 50 1.87 5.86 -3.49
CA GLY A 50 2.55 7.14 -3.32
C GLY A 50 1.77 8.28 -3.96
N GLY A 51 2.39 9.45 -4.05
CA GLY A 51 1.85 10.61 -4.74
C GLY A 51 1.82 11.87 -3.89
N TYR A 52 1.13 12.87 -4.40
CA TYR A 52 0.99 14.18 -3.78
C TYR A 52 -0.45 14.40 -3.32
N ASN A 53 -0.61 14.89 -2.10
CA ASN A 53 -1.90 15.36 -1.60
C ASN A 53 -1.98 16.87 -1.77
N ILE A 54 -3.17 17.37 -2.14
CA ILE A 54 -3.44 18.80 -2.22
C ILE A 54 -4.39 19.18 -1.09
N GLY A 55 -3.98 20.12 -0.24
CA GLY A 55 -4.77 20.63 0.87
C GLY A 55 -5.18 22.08 0.65
N ILE A 56 -6.35 22.46 1.17
CA ILE A 56 -6.78 23.87 1.22
C ILE A 56 -6.40 24.42 2.60
N ASN A 57 -5.68 25.54 2.62
CA ASN A 57 -5.35 26.23 3.86
C ASN A 57 -6.64 26.72 4.56
N THR A 58 -6.82 26.37 5.83
CA THR A 58 -8.02 26.73 6.60
C THR A 58 -8.05 28.20 7.03
N TYR A 59 -6.91 28.90 6.99
CA TYR A 59 -6.73 30.29 7.43
C TYR A 59 -6.97 31.35 6.34
N ILE A 60 -7.49 30.97 5.16
CA ILE A 60 -7.85 31.92 4.09
C ILE A 60 -9.35 32.26 4.13
N SER A 61 -9.75 33.32 3.42
CA SER A 61 -11.17 33.69 3.32
C SER A 61 -12.01 32.60 2.64
N ASP A 62 -13.31 32.56 2.95
CA ASP A 62 -14.19 31.51 2.38
C ASP A 62 -14.31 31.60 0.86
N LEU A 63 -14.29 32.81 0.30
CA LEU A 63 -14.21 33.01 -1.15
C LEU A 63 -12.95 32.36 -1.74
N ASN A 64 -11.80 32.49 -1.06
CA ASN A 64 -10.55 31.85 -1.50
C ASN A 64 -10.59 30.33 -1.32
N LYS A 65 -11.27 29.80 -0.30
CA LYS A 65 -11.49 28.34 -0.15
C LYS A 65 -12.33 27.80 -1.31
N ILE A 66 -13.40 28.49 -1.70
CA ILE A 66 -14.25 28.11 -2.84
C ILE A 66 -13.44 28.13 -4.13
N ALA A 67 -12.66 29.19 -4.37
CA ALA A 67 -11.78 29.31 -5.54
C ALA A 67 -10.71 28.19 -5.56
N ALA A 68 -10.06 27.92 -4.43
CA ALA A 68 -9.11 26.82 -4.30
C ALA A 68 -9.76 25.46 -4.59
N GLY A 69 -10.98 25.23 -4.09
CA GLY A 69 -11.76 24.03 -4.40
C GLY A 69 -12.00 23.85 -5.89
N LYS A 70 -12.29 24.94 -6.62
CA LYS A 70 -12.43 24.90 -8.09
C LYS A 70 -11.13 24.57 -8.82
N VAL A 71 -10.00 25.08 -8.33
CA VAL A 71 -8.69 24.69 -8.87
C VAL A 71 -8.41 23.21 -8.65
N ILE A 72 -8.69 22.70 -7.44
CA ILE A 72 -8.52 21.27 -7.12
C ILE A 72 -9.41 20.39 -8.00
N GLU A 73 -10.68 20.78 -8.19
CA GLU A 73 -11.62 20.11 -9.10
C GLU A 73 -11.08 20.06 -10.53
N PHE A 74 -10.56 21.18 -11.04
CA PHE A 74 -9.99 21.27 -12.37
C PHE A 74 -8.76 20.38 -12.55
N VAL A 75 -7.76 20.45 -11.65
CA VAL A 75 -6.52 19.67 -11.78
C VAL A 75 -6.73 18.17 -11.60
N ASN A 76 -7.78 17.76 -10.87
CA ASN A 76 -8.18 16.36 -10.72
C ASN A 76 -9.22 15.90 -11.76
N SER A 77 -9.62 16.76 -12.69
CA SER A 77 -10.54 16.36 -13.75
C SER A 77 -9.91 15.27 -14.63
N LYS A 78 -10.75 14.35 -15.13
CA LYS A 78 -10.30 13.24 -15.97
C LYS A 78 -9.49 13.74 -17.17
N GLU A 79 -9.95 14.80 -17.82
CA GLU A 79 -9.30 15.40 -18.99
C GLU A 79 -7.88 15.93 -18.66
N ILE A 80 -7.72 16.63 -17.54
CA ILE A 80 -6.41 17.18 -17.15
C ILE A 80 -5.46 16.07 -16.72
N GLN A 81 -5.96 15.08 -15.97
CA GLN A 81 -5.16 13.93 -15.57
C GLN A 81 -4.71 13.10 -16.78
N GLU A 82 -5.58 12.90 -17.78
CA GLU A 82 -5.24 12.25 -19.05
C GLU A 82 -4.10 12.99 -19.77
N LYS A 83 -4.20 14.32 -19.89
CA LYS A 83 -3.15 15.15 -20.49
C LYS A 83 -1.82 15.03 -19.75
N ILE A 84 -1.85 14.95 -18.42
CA ILE A 84 -0.64 14.76 -17.60
C ILE A 84 -0.02 13.38 -17.88
N VAL A 85 -0.83 12.32 -17.89
CA VAL A 85 -0.36 10.96 -18.16
C VAL A 85 0.32 10.90 -19.53
N ILE A 86 -0.34 11.39 -20.58
CA ILE A 86 0.16 11.36 -21.95
C ILE A 86 1.43 12.21 -22.11
N SER A 87 1.46 13.41 -21.54
CA SER A 87 2.57 14.35 -21.76
C SER A 87 3.78 14.12 -20.87
N LYS A 88 3.61 13.45 -19.72
CA LYS A 88 4.68 13.23 -18.72
C LYS A 88 5.01 11.78 -18.47
N ASN A 89 4.28 10.84 -19.09
CA ASN A 89 4.45 9.41 -18.85
C ASN A 89 4.33 9.04 -17.35
N LEU A 90 3.47 9.76 -16.63
CA LEU A 90 3.21 9.56 -15.20
C LEU A 90 1.87 8.85 -15.01
N TYR A 91 1.78 7.98 -14.01
CA TYR A 91 0.51 7.36 -13.65
C TYR A 91 -0.40 8.34 -12.89
N SER A 92 -1.67 8.37 -13.24
CA SER A 92 -2.75 9.02 -12.50
C SER A 92 -3.41 8.07 -11.49
N GLY A 93 -3.98 8.64 -10.44
CA GLY A 93 -4.82 7.90 -9.48
C GLY A 93 -6.22 7.56 -10.01
N ILE A 94 -6.60 7.95 -11.23
CA ILE A 94 -7.93 7.69 -11.82
C ILE A 94 -7.91 6.39 -12.63
N PRO A 95 -8.52 5.28 -12.14
CA PRO A 95 -8.40 3.98 -12.82
C PRO A 95 -9.03 3.95 -14.21
N SER A 96 -10.12 4.69 -14.43
CA SER A 96 -10.83 4.72 -15.72
C SER A 96 -10.09 5.44 -16.86
N LEU A 97 -8.90 5.97 -16.60
CA LEU A 97 -8.00 6.46 -17.65
C LEU A 97 -7.29 5.31 -18.38
N TYR A 98 -7.09 4.18 -17.71
CA TYR A 98 -6.34 3.05 -18.26
C TYR A 98 -7.19 2.11 -19.12
N ASP A 99 -8.45 2.47 -19.36
CA ASP A 99 -9.32 1.86 -20.36
C ASP A 99 -9.26 2.61 -21.71
N ASN A 100 -8.55 3.74 -21.77
CA ASN A 100 -8.35 4.53 -22.98
C ASN A 100 -7.10 4.03 -23.74
N GLU A 101 -7.28 3.57 -24.98
CA GLU A 101 -6.20 3.07 -25.83
C GLU A 101 -5.08 4.10 -26.05
N GLU A 102 -5.41 5.40 -26.17
CA GLU A 102 -4.39 6.45 -26.36
C GLU A 102 -3.50 6.62 -25.12
N VAL A 103 -4.06 6.45 -23.92
CA VAL A 103 -3.29 6.43 -22.68
C VAL A 103 -2.36 5.22 -22.65
N CYS A 104 -2.87 4.04 -23.02
CA CYS A 104 -2.12 2.79 -22.97
C CYS A 104 -1.05 2.65 -24.06
N LYS A 105 -1.05 3.53 -25.08
CA LYS A 105 0.09 3.67 -26.01
C LYS A 105 1.30 4.35 -25.36
N ILE A 106 1.09 5.12 -24.29
CA ILE A 106 2.14 5.89 -23.62
C ILE A 106 2.64 5.17 -22.36
N VAL A 107 1.72 4.71 -21.51
CA VAL A 107 2.03 4.04 -20.25
C VAL A 107 1.66 2.55 -20.31
N ASP A 108 2.35 1.73 -19.52
CA ASP A 108 1.98 0.32 -19.35
C ASP A 108 0.73 0.21 -18.45
N CYS A 109 -0.44 0.20 -19.09
CA CYS A 109 -1.74 0.05 -18.44
C CYS A 109 -1.93 -1.32 -17.80
N GLU A 110 -1.41 -2.39 -18.42
CA GLU A 110 -1.56 -3.75 -17.91
C GLU A 110 -0.78 -3.91 -16.61
N LEU A 111 0.45 -3.36 -16.57
CA LEU A 111 1.20 -3.27 -15.32
C LEU A 111 0.40 -2.54 -14.25
N PHE A 112 -0.11 -1.34 -14.53
CA PHE A 112 -0.87 -0.56 -13.53
C PHE A 112 -2.11 -1.31 -13.04
N LYS A 113 -2.86 -1.94 -13.95
CA LYS A 113 -4.07 -2.72 -13.62
C LYS A 113 -3.76 -3.98 -12.82
N SER A 114 -2.58 -4.58 -13.02
CA SER A 114 -2.18 -5.81 -12.34
C SER A 114 -1.64 -5.60 -10.91
N VAL A 115 -1.14 -4.39 -10.60
CA VAL A 115 -0.51 -4.09 -9.31
C VAL A 115 -1.56 -3.93 -8.20
N GLN A 116 -1.37 -4.66 -7.10
CA GLN A 116 -2.21 -4.54 -5.91
C GLN A 116 -1.70 -3.39 -5.04
N LEU A 117 -2.40 -2.26 -5.13
CA LEU A 117 -2.06 -1.04 -4.42
C LEU A 117 -2.45 -1.13 -2.93
N ILE A 118 -1.50 -0.86 -2.04
CA ILE A 118 -1.68 -0.85 -0.59
C ILE A 118 -1.49 0.56 -0.05
N GLU A 119 -2.40 1.02 0.79
CA GLU A 119 -2.28 2.33 1.43
C GLU A 119 -1.18 2.36 2.49
N ARG A 120 -0.59 3.54 2.71
CA ARG A 120 0.33 3.73 3.84
C ARG A 120 -0.46 3.72 5.15
N PRO A 121 0.12 3.19 6.24
CA PRO A 121 -0.49 3.26 7.57
C PRO A 121 -0.87 4.69 7.96
N ARG A 122 -2.08 4.85 8.52
CA ARG A 122 -2.62 6.14 8.96
C ARG A 122 -2.30 6.39 10.43
N GLU A 123 -1.04 6.70 10.70
CA GLU A 123 -0.55 7.01 12.05
C GLU A 123 -0.41 8.52 12.27
N SER A 124 -0.86 8.99 13.44
CA SER A 124 -0.77 10.41 13.79
C SER A 124 0.68 10.89 13.91
N ASP A 125 1.55 10.03 14.46
CA ASP A 125 3.00 10.19 14.44
C ASP A 125 3.63 9.17 13.48
N TYR A 126 3.36 9.37 12.18
CA TYR A 126 3.93 8.54 11.12
C TYR A 126 5.46 8.53 11.13
N VAL A 127 6.12 9.59 11.60
CA VAL A 127 7.58 9.69 11.65
C VAL A 127 8.13 8.68 12.65
N THR A 128 7.60 8.67 13.88
CA THR A 128 7.99 7.71 14.92
C THR A 128 7.62 6.29 14.51
N TYR A 129 6.40 6.06 14.04
CA TYR A 129 5.98 4.76 13.52
C TYR A 129 6.94 4.23 12.44
N SER A 130 7.22 5.04 11.41
CA SER A 130 8.09 4.66 10.30
C SER A 130 9.54 4.40 10.74
N LYS A 131 10.04 5.17 11.73
CA LYS A 131 11.36 4.95 12.30
C LYS A 131 11.43 3.61 13.03
N ASN A 132 10.46 3.32 13.88
CA ASN A 132 10.41 2.09 14.66
C ASN A 132 10.24 0.86 13.75
N PHE A 133 9.31 0.92 12.80
CA PHE A 133 9.11 -0.13 11.81
C PHE A 133 10.40 -0.49 11.06
N ARG A 134 11.11 0.52 10.54
CA ARG A 134 12.38 0.31 9.83
C ARG A 134 13.47 -0.24 10.76
N ASN A 135 13.49 0.17 12.03
CA ASN A 135 14.43 -0.35 13.00
C ASN A 135 14.22 -1.85 13.25
N TYR A 136 12.97 -2.30 13.42
CA TYR A 136 12.64 -3.72 13.55
C TYR A 136 13.09 -4.52 12.33
N ILE A 137 12.77 -4.05 11.12
CA ILE A 137 13.22 -4.70 9.88
C ILE A 137 14.74 -4.79 9.82
N ASN A 138 15.46 -3.71 10.15
CA ASN A 138 16.93 -3.72 10.11
C ASN A 138 17.55 -4.66 11.14
N LYS A 139 16.99 -4.73 12.35
CA LYS A 139 17.42 -5.67 13.40
C LYS A 139 17.19 -7.13 12.98
N PHE A 140 16.06 -7.42 12.33
CA PHE A 140 15.78 -8.74 11.80
C PHE A 140 16.70 -9.12 10.63
N LEU A 141 16.91 -8.21 9.67
CA LEU A 141 17.69 -8.50 8.47
C LEU A 141 19.21 -8.51 8.70
N TYR A 142 19.70 -7.66 9.61
CA TYR A 142 21.14 -7.40 9.78
C TYR A 142 21.63 -7.53 11.22
N GLY A 143 20.73 -7.60 12.18
CA GLY A 143 21.06 -7.97 13.55
C GLY A 143 21.03 -9.48 13.73
N ASN A 144 21.33 -9.92 14.95
CA ASN A 144 21.20 -11.30 15.37
C ASN A 144 19.86 -11.56 16.08
N GLU A 145 18.87 -10.70 15.86
CA GLU A 145 17.52 -10.87 16.42
C GLU A 145 16.77 -11.85 15.51
N SER A 146 16.27 -12.96 16.07
CA SER A 146 15.34 -13.81 15.35
C SER A 146 14.06 -13.03 15.05
N ALA A 147 13.34 -13.41 13.99
CA ALA A 147 11.91 -13.10 13.94
C ALA A 147 11.24 -13.87 15.07
N GLU A 148 11.21 -13.29 16.26
CA GLU A 148 10.18 -13.65 17.22
C GLU A 148 8.83 -13.30 16.60
N THR A 149 7.81 -14.06 16.99
CA THR A 149 6.54 -14.25 16.29
C THR A 149 5.92 -12.97 15.69
N GLU A 150 5.17 -13.10 14.59
CA GLU A 150 4.40 -12.01 13.94
C GLU A 150 3.62 -11.13 14.95
N GLU A 151 3.22 -11.73 16.06
CA GLU A 151 2.56 -11.08 17.19
C GLU A 151 3.45 -10.07 17.89
N ASP A 152 4.73 -10.31 18.11
CA ASP A 152 5.62 -9.40 18.84
C ASP A 152 5.96 -8.14 18.03
N ILE A 153 6.20 -8.29 16.72
CA ILE A 153 6.41 -7.16 15.80
C ILE A 153 5.13 -6.32 15.68
N SER A 154 3.96 -6.97 15.63
CA SER A 154 2.67 -6.28 15.59
C SER A 154 2.35 -5.58 16.92
N LEU A 155 2.48 -6.26 18.05
CA LEU A 155 2.17 -5.74 19.38
C LEU A 155 3.05 -4.54 19.75
N ASP A 156 4.34 -4.55 19.42
CA ASP A 156 5.24 -3.42 19.71
C ASP A 156 5.10 -2.26 18.72
N MET A 157 4.61 -2.52 17.50
CA MET A 157 4.35 -1.46 16.52
C MET A 157 3.01 -0.74 16.72
N PHE A 158 2.02 -1.42 17.31
CA PHE A 158 0.68 -0.89 17.53
C PHE A 158 0.40 -0.50 18.99
N GLN A 159 1.36 -0.67 19.89
CA GLN A 159 1.34 -0.07 21.22
C GLN A 159 1.92 1.35 21.16
N ASN A 160 1.05 2.34 21.34
CA ASN A 160 1.44 3.68 21.77
C ASN A 160 1.78 3.67 23.27
N GLU A 161 2.54 4.67 23.76
CA GLU A 161 2.96 4.84 25.16
C GLU A 161 1.81 4.82 26.20
N ASN A 162 0.56 4.76 25.75
CA ASN A 162 -0.65 4.70 26.57
C ASN A 162 -1.42 3.36 26.49
N GLY A 163 -0.85 2.32 25.86
CA GLY A 163 -1.41 0.96 25.87
C GLY A 163 -2.78 0.81 25.19
N LYS A 164 -3.16 1.70 24.26
CA LYS A 164 -4.46 1.68 23.60
C LYS A 164 -4.35 1.06 22.20
N TYR A 165 -4.71 -0.22 22.11
CA TYR A 165 -4.89 -0.94 20.85
C TYR A 165 -5.95 -0.26 19.96
N ILE A 166 -5.61 -0.04 18.69
CA ILE A 166 -6.55 0.42 17.67
C ILE A 166 -7.03 -0.83 16.90
N TYR A 167 -8.33 -1.12 17.00
CA TYR A 167 -9.12 -2.19 16.37
C TYR A 167 -9.35 -3.49 17.17
N SER A 168 -10.62 -3.73 17.49
CA SER A 168 -11.22 -5.01 17.86
C SER A 168 -12.57 -5.11 17.16
N SER A 169 -12.78 -6.13 16.33
CA SER A 169 -14.09 -6.46 15.79
C SER A 169 -14.34 -7.96 15.92
N THR A 170 -15.32 -8.33 16.73
CA THR A 170 -15.85 -9.70 16.88
C THR A 170 -17.05 -9.90 15.96
N TYR A 171 -17.17 -11.10 15.37
CA TYR A 171 -18.43 -11.57 14.77
C TYR A 171 -18.63 -13.07 15.07
N SER A 172 -19.84 -13.42 15.52
CA SER A 172 -20.36 -14.76 15.73
C SER A 172 -21.21 -15.18 14.53
N GLU A 173 -20.97 -16.37 13.97
CA GLU A 173 -21.82 -16.95 12.92
C GLU A 173 -22.96 -17.77 13.52
N GLU A 174 -24.18 -17.51 13.04
CA GLU A 174 -25.38 -18.33 13.28
C GLU A 174 -25.34 -19.61 12.44
N ASN A 175 -25.71 -20.74 13.04
CA ASN A 175 -26.83 -21.54 12.56
C ASN A 175 -27.30 -22.59 13.60
N ASN A 176 -28.50 -22.31 14.12
CA ASN A 176 -29.56 -23.18 14.63
C ASN A 176 -29.33 -24.25 15.73
N THR A 177 -29.97 -23.92 16.86
CA THR A 177 -30.76 -24.73 17.81
C THR A 177 -30.12 -25.15 19.14
N THR A 178 -30.58 -24.43 20.17
CA THR A 178 -31.04 -24.86 21.51
C THR A 178 -30.35 -24.10 22.63
N ILE A 179 -31.17 -23.34 23.35
CA ILE A 179 -30.80 -22.53 24.51
C ILE A 179 -30.24 -23.45 25.61
N SER A 180 -28.97 -23.24 25.98
CA SER A 180 -28.55 -23.42 27.38
C SER A 180 -27.33 -22.54 27.69
N LYS A 181 -27.43 -21.79 28.79
CA LYS A 181 -26.36 -20.96 29.35
C LYS A 181 -25.36 -21.86 30.09
N SER A 182 -24.06 -21.71 29.85
CA SER A 182 -23.05 -22.01 30.87
C SER A 182 -21.75 -21.24 30.65
N LYS A 183 -21.07 -21.01 31.78
CA LYS A 183 -19.86 -20.20 31.97
C LYS A 183 -18.58 -21.00 31.65
N SER A 184 -17.56 -20.21 31.30
CA SER A 184 -16.12 -20.30 31.63
C SER A 184 -15.13 -21.10 30.78
N ASN A 185 -13.98 -20.42 30.61
CA ASN A 185 -12.59 -20.83 30.53
C ASN A 185 -12.01 -21.53 29.28
N SER A 186 -11.18 -20.75 28.57
CA SER A 186 -9.80 -21.07 28.17
C SER A 186 -9.52 -22.43 27.55
N SER A 187 -9.34 -22.47 26.23
CA SER A 187 -8.16 -23.01 25.53
C SER A 187 -8.34 -22.98 24.01
N LYS A 188 -7.22 -23.03 23.28
CA LYS A 188 -7.03 -23.19 21.81
C LYS A 188 -6.66 -21.93 21.02
N SER A 189 -5.40 -21.55 21.19
CA SER A 189 -4.55 -21.00 20.12
C SER A 189 -4.26 -22.12 19.10
N GLU A 190 -5.20 -22.34 18.19
CA GLU A 190 -4.97 -23.05 16.93
C GLU A 190 -6.14 -22.70 16.02
N LYS A 191 -5.87 -21.94 14.94
CA LYS A 191 -6.76 -21.53 13.81
C LYS A 191 -6.86 -20.01 13.53
N PHE A 192 -5.82 -19.22 13.78
CA PHE A 192 -5.85 -17.79 13.38
C PHE A 192 -5.06 -17.46 12.10
N SER A 193 -4.01 -18.22 11.74
CA SER A 193 -3.20 -17.96 10.53
C SER A 193 -3.96 -18.02 9.20
N ASN A 194 -5.17 -18.58 9.19
CA ASN A 194 -5.96 -18.74 7.95
C ASN A 194 -6.92 -17.60 7.63
N LYS A 195 -7.12 -16.56 8.48
CA LYS A 195 -8.13 -15.52 8.20
C LYS A 195 -7.60 -14.23 7.56
N ILE A 196 -6.39 -13.77 7.89
CA ILE A 196 -5.81 -12.56 7.27
C ILE A 196 -5.39 -12.84 5.82
N LEU A 197 -4.79 -14.00 5.58
CA LEU A 197 -4.55 -14.53 4.25
C LEU A 197 -5.86 -14.68 3.46
N ASN A 198 -6.95 -15.18 4.05
CA ASN A 198 -8.19 -15.32 3.29
C ASN A 198 -8.91 -13.99 2.99
N TYR A 199 -8.81 -12.95 3.83
CA TYR A 199 -9.47 -11.67 3.54
C TYR A 199 -8.79 -10.92 2.37
N HIS A 200 -7.46 -10.84 2.38
CA HIS A 200 -6.72 -10.20 1.28
C HIS A 200 -6.83 -11.00 -0.03
N TYR A 201 -6.94 -12.34 0.03
CA TYR A 201 -7.13 -13.18 -1.17
C TYR A 201 -8.58 -13.18 -1.70
N GLN A 202 -9.62 -13.16 -0.85
CA GLN A 202 -11.02 -13.18 -1.29
C GLN A 202 -11.44 -11.87 -1.97
N VAL A 203 -10.92 -10.71 -1.53
CA VAL A 203 -11.18 -9.42 -2.16
C VAL A 203 -10.46 -9.30 -3.52
N ALA A 204 -9.30 -9.93 -3.66
CA ALA A 204 -8.58 -9.99 -4.92
C ALA A 204 -9.27 -10.93 -5.93
N ILE A 205 -9.75 -12.11 -5.50
CA ILE A 205 -10.38 -13.11 -6.39
C ILE A 205 -11.81 -12.74 -6.82
N SER A 206 -12.60 -12.09 -5.95
CA SER A 206 -14.01 -11.73 -6.26
C SER A 206 -14.15 -10.67 -7.36
N LYS A 207 -13.13 -9.82 -7.57
CA LYS A 207 -13.10 -8.85 -8.68
C LYS A 207 -12.65 -9.46 -10.01
N THR A 208 -11.88 -10.54 -10.00
CA THR A 208 -11.47 -11.26 -11.21
C THR A 208 -12.57 -12.16 -11.74
N ALA A 209 -13.51 -12.60 -10.87
CA ALA A 209 -14.62 -13.46 -11.25
C ALA A 209 -15.84 -12.72 -11.85
N THR A 210 -15.89 -11.38 -11.77
CA THR A 210 -17.01 -10.56 -12.30
C THR A 210 -16.76 -9.96 -13.68
N ASN A 211 -15.58 -10.18 -14.28
CA ASN A 211 -15.24 -9.74 -15.65
C ASN A 211 -14.93 -10.94 -16.58
N LYS A 212 -15.71 -12.02 -16.48
CA LYS A 212 -15.81 -13.05 -17.52
C LYS A 212 -17.21 -13.06 -18.11
#